data_AF-A0A2L2NL68-F1
#
_entry.id   AF-A0A2L2NL68-F1
#
_cell.length_a   1.000
_cell.length_b   1.000
_cell.length_c   1.000
_cell.angle_alpha   90.00
_cell.angle_beta   90.00
_cell.angle_gamma   90.00
#
_symmetry.space_group_name_H-M   'P 1'
#
loop_
_entity.id
_entity.type
_entity.pdbx_description
1 polymer ?
#
loop_
_entity_poly.entity_id
_entity_poly.type
_entity_poly.pdbx_seq_one_letter_code
_entity_poly.pdbx_strand_id
1 'polypeptide(L)'
;MHQKFAELVNQCRRPTVELLREVLLCRREFSEAESNFITYIAGFSHHEFAESLFSDFNLAFLEGTSIFFDRDSNKFHFKILINDQSHHCKKLHLGSIADNYNSPGFGSRMAFRDQNGLYIDSLGKQLRGLPGHQVKAYIAQGISGITENVVSYQRDLQGYCLVTHFVIAAEPNVDINLKTIFGRVTACIFVNILEKSGWNLSLCRFEHRDDLYPLLKNICWYVLDARQPEKIIDFLQKIGADFKLMQYAGKEHDYLQEVLPEIETMILEILSRF
;
A
#
# COMPACT_ATOMS: atom_id res chain seq x y z
N MET A 1 22.54 6.53 1.04
CA MET A 1 21.43 7.24 0.41
C MET A 1 21.97 8.55 -0.13
N HIS A 2 21.82 8.80 -1.42
CA HIS A 2 22.39 9.98 -2.07
C HIS A 2 21.67 11.26 -1.60
N GLN A 3 22.41 12.37 -1.35
CA GLN A 3 21.77 13.62 -0.88
C GLN A 3 20.73 14.14 -1.90
N LYS A 4 21.08 14.12 -3.19
CA LYS A 4 20.18 14.43 -4.31
C LYS A 4 18.90 13.57 -4.30
N PHE A 5 19.01 12.26 -4.03
CA PHE A 5 17.86 11.36 -3.98
C PHE A 5 16.91 11.71 -2.82
N ALA A 6 17.46 11.89 -1.62
CA ALA A 6 16.68 12.26 -0.45
C ALA A 6 15.98 13.63 -0.60
N GLU A 7 16.61 14.58 -1.31
CA GLU A 7 16.02 15.87 -1.64
C GLU A 7 14.83 15.73 -2.60
N LEU A 8 15.01 15.03 -3.73
CA LEU A 8 13.95 14.76 -4.70
C LEU A 8 12.75 14.03 -4.08
N VAL A 9 12.99 12.97 -3.28
CA VAL A 9 11.92 12.24 -2.59
C VAL A 9 11.16 13.12 -1.58
N ASN A 10 11.83 14.07 -0.94
CA ASN A 10 11.15 15.04 -0.08
C ASN A 10 10.36 16.10 -0.87
N GLN A 11 10.81 16.50 -2.06
CA GLN A 11 10.05 17.38 -2.95
C GLN A 11 8.79 16.68 -3.47
N CYS A 12 8.87 15.38 -3.81
CA CYS A 12 7.71 14.55 -4.21
C CYS A 12 6.60 14.46 -3.17
N ARG A 13 6.78 15.02 -1.95
CA ARG A 13 5.68 15.23 -1.01
C ARG A 13 4.61 16.21 -1.52
N ARG A 14 4.97 17.09 -2.46
CA ARG A 14 4.03 17.99 -3.13
C ARG A 14 4.24 17.83 -4.65
N PRO A 15 3.81 16.69 -5.21
CA PRO A 15 4.07 16.35 -6.60
C PRO A 15 3.45 17.38 -7.55
N THR A 16 4.15 17.66 -8.64
CA THR A 16 3.57 18.18 -9.87
C THR A 16 4.01 17.29 -11.03
N VAL A 17 3.39 17.46 -12.19
CA VAL A 17 3.77 16.74 -13.42
C VAL A 17 5.22 17.05 -13.79
N GLU A 18 5.63 18.31 -13.65
CA GLU A 18 7.00 18.78 -13.94
C GLU A 18 8.02 18.14 -13.00
N LEU A 19 7.75 18.16 -11.69
CA LEU A 19 8.64 17.56 -10.70
C LEU A 19 8.79 16.04 -10.92
N LEU A 20 7.69 15.33 -11.20
CA LEU A 20 7.76 13.90 -11.47
C LEU A 20 8.49 13.60 -12.78
N ARG A 21 8.39 14.46 -13.80
CA ARG A 21 9.20 14.37 -15.03
C ARG A 21 10.69 14.53 -14.72
N GLU A 22 11.08 15.52 -13.91
CA GLU A 22 12.49 15.72 -13.50
C GLU A 22 13.03 14.51 -12.72
N VAL A 23 12.24 13.98 -11.78
CA VAL A 23 12.60 12.81 -10.99
C VAL A 23 12.74 11.55 -11.86
N LEU A 24 11.83 11.35 -12.82
CA LEU A 24 11.89 10.25 -13.78
C LEU A 24 13.06 10.39 -14.78
N LEU A 25 13.44 11.60 -15.18
CA LEU A 25 14.65 11.82 -15.99
C LEU A 25 15.92 11.41 -15.23
N CYS A 26 16.05 11.82 -13.96
CA CYS A 26 17.19 11.48 -13.13
C CYS A 26 17.24 10.00 -12.70
N ARG A 27 16.20 9.17 -12.94
CA ARG A 27 16.16 7.76 -12.49
C ARG A 27 17.37 6.93 -12.96
N ARG A 28 17.91 7.26 -14.14
CA ARG A 28 19.08 6.59 -14.75
C ARG A 28 20.43 6.99 -14.11
N GLU A 29 20.46 8.03 -13.29
CA GLU A 29 21.66 8.49 -12.56
C GLU A 29 21.82 7.82 -11.19
N PHE A 30 20.76 7.18 -10.68
CA PHE A 30 20.71 6.63 -9.32
C PHE A 30 21.05 5.13 -9.28
N SER A 31 21.28 4.63 -8.06
CA SER A 31 21.41 3.19 -7.86
C SER A 31 20.12 2.46 -8.23
N GLU A 32 20.21 1.17 -8.55
CA GLU A 32 19.05 0.39 -8.98
C GLU A 32 17.89 0.40 -7.97
N ALA A 33 18.20 0.32 -6.66
CA ALA A 33 17.19 0.40 -5.60
C ALA A 33 16.51 1.79 -5.53
N GLU A 34 17.28 2.87 -5.70
CA GLU A 34 16.77 4.24 -5.74
C GLU A 34 15.92 4.48 -7.02
N SER A 35 16.33 3.93 -8.17
CA SER A 35 15.56 3.95 -9.43
C SER A 35 14.25 3.16 -9.32
N ASN A 36 14.28 1.96 -8.74
CA ASN A 36 13.08 1.16 -8.45
C ASN A 36 12.10 1.91 -7.53
N PHE A 37 12.61 2.66 -6.55
CA PHE A 37 11.78 3.47 -5.66
C PHE A 37 11.18 4.70 -6.36
N ILE A 38 11.91 5.33 -7.29
CA ILE A 38 11.36 6.37 -8.17
C ILE A 38 10.23 5.80 -9.06
N THR A 39 10.43 4.62 -9.64
CA THR A 39 9.41 3.93 -10.44
C THR A 39 8.21 3.52 -9.56
N TYR A 40 8.42 3.14 -8.29
CA TYR A 40 7.35 2.93 -7.31
C TYR A 40 6.55 4.22 -7.05
N ILE A 41 7.25 5.35 -6.83
CA ILE A 41 6.63 6.67 -6.62
C ILE A 41 5.71 7.02 -7.79
N ALA A 42 6.19 6.87 -9.03
CA ALA A 42 5.40 7.17 -10.22
C ALA A 42 4.22 6.19 -10.43
N GLY A 43 4.46 4.88 -10.27
CA GLY A 43 3.44 3.86 -10.53
C GLY A 43 2.37 3.74 -9.46
N PHE A 44 2.73 3.79 -8.17
CA PHE A 44 1.82 3.41 -7.08
C PHE A 44 1.50 4.53 -6.09
N SER A 45 2.43 5.46 -5.86
CA SER A 45 2.20 6.55 -4.90
C SER A 45 1.67 7.83 -5.54
N HIS A 46 1.96 8.13 -6.80
CA HIS A 46 1.60 9.42 -7.43
C HIS A 46 1.12 9.25 -8.88
N HIS A 47 0.48 8.13 -9.17
CA HIS A 47 0.03 7.79 -10.52
C HIS A 47 -0.92 8.85 -11.11
N GLU A 48 -1.73 9.48 -10.26
CA GLU A 48 -2.66 10.56 -10.61
C GLU A 48 -1.95 11.77 -11.26
N PHE A 49 -0.67 11.97 -10.95
CA PHE A 49 0.18 13.02 -11.52
C PHE A 49 1.12 12.46 -12.60
N ALA A 50 1.56 11.21 -12.46
CA ALA A 50 2.56 10.59 -13.34
C ALA A 50 1.96 9.96 -14.61
N GLU A 51 0.66 9.64 -14.66
CA GLU A 51 0.04 8.92 -15.77
C GLU A 51 0.27 9.59 -17.13
N SER A 52 0.15 10.92 -17.18
CA SER A 52 0.41 11.72 -18.39
C SER A 52 1.85 11.67 -18.91
N LEU A 53 2.79 11.14 -18.12
CA LEU A 53 4.21 11.00 -18.45
C LEU A 53 4.59 9.57 -18.84
N PHE A 54 3.71 8.58 -18.61
CA PHE A 54 4.08 7.17 -18.73
C PHE A 54 4.60 6.80 -20.13
N SER A 55 4.01 7.37 -21.19
CA SER A 55 4.50 7.24 -22.57
C SER A 55 5.94 7.72 -22.75
N ASP A 56 6.30 8.84 -22.13
CA ASP A 56 7.59 9.52 -22.32
C ASP A 56 8.75 8.74 -21.69
N PHE A 57 8.45 7.90 -20.69
CA PHE A 57 9.41 7.10 -19.93
C PHE A 57 9.29 5.58 -20.18
N ASN A 58 8.52 5.18 -21.19
CA ASN A 58 8.19 3.79 -21.52
C ASN A 58 7.64 2.97 -20.32
N LEU A 59 6.90 3.64 -19.45
CA LEU A 59 6.17 3.04 -18.33
C LEU A 59 4.72 2.73 -18.76
N ALA A 60 4.11 1.70 -18.18
CA ALA A 60 2.66 1.45 -18.33
C ALA A 60 2.15 0.50 -17.24
N PHE A 61 0.88 0.58 -16.87
CA PHE A 61 0.21 -0.56 -16.25
C PHE A 61 -0.11 -1.62 -17.33
N LEU A 62 0.02 -2.90 -17.00
CA LEU A 62 -0.55 -3.97 -17.81
C LEU A 62 -2.08 -3.92 -17.70
N GLU A 63 -2.77 -3.93 -18.85
CA GLU A 63 -4.20 -3.69 -18.94
C GLU A 63 -5.01 -4.66 -18.05
N GLY A 64 -5.96 -4.11 -17.29
CA GLY A 64 -6.78 -4.89 -16.36
C GLY A 64 -6.07 -5.35 -15.07
N THR A 65 -4.84 -4.91 -14.81
CA THR A 65 -4.05 -5.36 -13.63
C THR A 65 -3.46 -4.21 -12.79
N SER A 66 -2.95 -4.56 -11.61
CA SER A 66 -2.12 -3.69 -10.75
C SER A 66 -0.61 -3.82 -11.02
N ILE A 67 -0.18 -4.45 -12.13
CA ILE A 67 1.24 -4.65 -12.46
C ILE A 67 1.74 -3.48 -13.31
N PHE A 68 2.81 -2.84 -12.85
CA PHE A 68 3.41 -1.67 -13.50
C PHE A 68 4.71 -2.07 -14.20
N PHE A 69 4.77 -1.91 -15.51
CA PHE A 69 5.88 -2.32 -16.37
C PHE A 69 6.77 -1.14 -16.76
N ASP A 70 8.06 -1.27 -16.49
CA ASP A 70 9.11 -0.41 -17.01
C ASP A 70 9.83 -1.12 -18.16
N ARG A 71 9.51 -0.69 -19.40
CA ARG A 71 10.05 -1.31 -20.62
C ARG A 71 11.52 -1.00 -20.85
N ASP A 72 12.01 0.17 -20.42
CA ASP A 72 13.43 0.54 -20.54
C ASP A 72 14.32 -0.48 -19.80
N SER A 73 13.87 -0.92 -18.63
CA SER A 73 14.61 -1.81 -17.72
C SER A 73 14.19 -3.28 -17.82
N ASN A 74 13.17 -3.58 -18.65
CA ASN A 74 12.45 -4.85 -18.69
C ASN A 74 11.95 -5.35 -17.32
N LYS A 75 11.36 -4.43 -16.52
CA LYS A 75 10.99 -4.66 -15.10
C LYS A 75 9.50 -4.64 -14.83
N PHE A 76 8.97 -5.69 -14.22
CA PHE A 76 7.61 -5.71 -13.68
C PHE A 76 7.59 -5.38 -12.19
N HIS A 77 7.06 -4.21 -11.87
CA HIS A 77 6.83 -3.74 -10.52
C HIS A 77 5.42 -4.11 -10.05
N PHE A 78 5.28 -4.60 -8.82
CA PHE A 78 3.99 -4.88 -8.21
C PHE A 78 4.00 -4.60 -6.71
N LYS A 79 2.83 -4.33 -6.14
CA LYS A 79 2.67 -3.85 -4.76
C LYS A 79 1.98 -4.91 -3.91
N ILE A 80 2.67 -5.34 -2.85
CA ILE A 80 2.12 -6.23 -1.82
C ILE A 80 1.85 -5.41 -0.55
N LEU A 81 0.62 -5.44 -0.07
CA LEU A 81 0.31 -4.95 1.29
C LEU A 81 0.61 -6.05 2.30
N ILE A 82 1.44 -5.72 3.29
CA ILE A 82 1.69 -6.60 4.44
C ILE A 82 1.03 -5.94 5.66
N ASN A 83 0.01 -6.60 6.21
CA ASN A 83 -0.62 -6.26 7.48
C ASN A 83 -0.17 -7.25 8.56
N ASP A 84 1.14 -7.46 8.65
CA ASP A 84 1.77 -8.31 9.65
C ASP A 84 2.32 -7.48 10.81
N GLN A 85 2.24 -8.04 12.02
CA GLN A 85 2.69 -7.41 13.25
C GLN A 85 4.16 -7.75 13.58
N SER A 86 5.02 -7.80 12.56
CA SER A 86 6.49 -7.95 12.67
C SER A 86 7.14 -6.65 13.16
N HIS A 87 7.00 -6.43 14.47
CA HIS A 87 7.68 -5.47 15.35
C HIS A 87 7.42 -3.95 15.18
N HIS A 88 7.20 -3.32 16.34
CA HIS A 88 7.13 -1.86 16.59
C HIS A 88 5.94 -1.05 16.04
N CYS A 89 4.75 -1.25 16.60
CA CYS A 89 3.80 -0.14 16.86
C CYS A 89 3.16 -0.23 18.26
N LYS A 90 3.11 0.90 18.96
CA LYS A 90 2.38 1.12 20.22
C LYS A 90 1.39 2.29 20.03
N LYS A 91 0.12 1.99 19.69
CA LYS A 91 -1.08 2.86 19.74
C LYS A 91 -1.36 3.81 18.53
N LEU A 92 -2.60 4.02 18.02
CA LEU A 92 -4.00 3.82 18.52
C LEU A 92 -5.10 3.29 17.53
N HIS A 93 -5.92 2.34 18.01
CA HIS A 93 -7.41 2.21 17.90
C HIS A 93 -8.17 2.49 16.57
N LEU A 94 -8.91 1.46 16.11
CA LEU A 94 -9.88 1.49 15.00
C LEU A 94 -11.38 1.53 15.42
N GLY A 95 -11.71 1.75 16.69
CA GLY A 95 -13.10 1.70 17.19
C GLY A 95 -13.63 3.07 17.55
N SER A 96 -14.54 3.61 16.72
CA SER A 96 -15.24 4.91 16.82
C SER A 96 -14.38 6.09 17.29
N ILE A 97 -14.27 7.13 16.47
CA ILE A 97 -13.74 8.42 16.95
C ILE A 97 -14.73 8.95 18.00
N ALA A 98 -14.49 8.65 19.27
CA ALA A 98 -15.23 9.19 20.39
C ALA A 98 -15.07 10.71 20.39
N ASP A 99 -16.06 11.45 20.88
CA ASP A 99 -16.05 12.92 20.74
C ASP A 99 -14.89 13.60 21.49
N ASN A 100 -14.24 12.85 22.39
CA ASN A 100 -12.93 13.14 23.00
C ASN A 100 -11.83 12.19 22.45
N TYR A 101 -11.29 12.46 21.26
CA TYR A 101 -10.23 11.67 20.62
C TYR A 101 -8.84 11.98 21.22
N ASN A 102 -8.60 11.52 22.45
CA ASN A 102 -7.29 11.63 23.10
C ASN A 102 -6.34 10.52 22.63
N SER A 103 -6.01 10.54 21.33
CA SER A 103 -5.08 9.58 20.72
C SER A 103 -3.63 10.07 20.78
N PRO A 104 -2.74 9.46 21.60
CA PRO A 104 -1.29 9.60 21.41
C PRO A 104 -0.74 8.93 20.14
N GLY A 105 -1.60 8.35 19.28
CA GLY A 105 -1.21 7.41 18.21
C GLY A 105 -0.90 8.02 16.84
N PHE A 106 -0.91 9.34 16.67
CA PHE A 106 -0.27 9.94 15.50
C PHE A 106 1.25 9.86 15.66
N GLY A 107 1.78 8.69 15.31
CA GLY A 107 3.20 8.39 15.27
C GLY A 107 3.93 9.37 14.35
N SER A 108 5.11 9.82 14.77
CA SER A 108 5.92 10.80 14.05
C SER A 108 6.42 10.35 12.67
N ARG A 109 6.13 9.10 12.27
CA ARG A 109 6.46 8.48 10.99
C ARG A 109 5.27 8.39 10.02
N MET A 110 4.04 8.65 10.48
CA MET A 110 2.85 8.63 9.62
C MET A 110 2.82 9.90 8.77
N ALA A 111 2.87 9.72 7.46
CA ALA A 111 2.65 10.78 6.50
C ALA A 111 1.14 10.93 6.27
N PHE A 112 0.66 12.14 6.01
CA PHE A 112 -0.74 12.38 5.65
C PHE A 112 -0.81 12.85 4.22
N ARG A 113 -1.93 12.59 3.55
CA ARG A 113 -2.26 13.15 2.24
C ARG A 113 -3.68 13.68 2.19
N ASP A 114 -3.93 14.64 1.32
CA ASP A 114 -5.27 15.11 0.96
C ASP A 114 -5.93 14.24 -0.13
N GLN A 115 -7.13 14.66 -0.56
CA GLN A 115 -7.92 13.98 -1.60
C GLN A 115 -7.24 13.99 -2.99
N ASN A 116 -6.26 14.87 -3.18
CA ASN A 116 -5.49 14.97 -4.42
C ASN A 116 -4.18 14.16 -4.33
N GLY A 117 -3.90 13.49 -3.20
CA GLY A 117 -2.67 12.75 -2.99
C GLY A 117 -1.45 13.61 -2.59
N LEU A 118 -1.63 14.91 -2.32
CA LEU A 118 -0.57 15.81 -1.84
C LEU A 118 -0.31 15.57 -0.36
N TYR A 119 0.95 15.48 0.08
CA TYR A 119 1.24 15.24 1.48
C TYR A 119 1.03 16.48 2.36
N ILE A 120 0.41 16.28 3.54
CA ILE A 120 0.08 17.32 4.51
C ILE A 120 1.10 17.29 5.64
N ASP A 121 2.04 18.23 5.60
CA ASP A 121 3.11 18.34 6.59
C ASP A 121 2.57 18.64 8.00
N SER A 122 3.16 18.00 9.01
CA SER A 122 2.86 18.21 10.43
C SER A 122 1.40 17.95 10.87
N LEU A 123 0.52 17.41 10.02
CA LEU A 123 -0.88 17.16 10.39
C LEU A 123 -1.01 16.26 11.63
N GLY A 124 -0.22 15.19 11.73
CA GLY A 124 -0.18 14.34 12.94
C GLY A 124 0.27 15.06 14.22
N LYS A 125 0.91 16.24 14.12
CA LYS A 125 1.15 17.14 15.26
C LYS A 125 -0.06 18.06 15.53
N GLN A 126 -0.69 18.58 14.47
CA GLN A 126 -1.86 19.46 14.57
C GLN A 126 -3.08 18.75 15.15
N LEU A 127 -3.33 17.49 14.73
CA LEU A 127 -4.44 16.67 15.23
C LEU A 127 -4.23 16.15 16.67
N ARG A 128 -3.04 16.32 17.25
CA ARG A 128 -2.69 15.81 18.58
C ARG A 128 -3.38 16.64 19.66
N GLY A 129 -4.34 16.04 20.34
CA GLY A 129 -5.11 16.68 21.41
C GLY A 129 -6.33 17.48 20.92
N LEU A 130 -6.70 17.37 19.63
CA LEU A 130 -7.96 17.91 19.16
C LEU A 130 -9.14 17.02 19.60
N PRO A 131 -10.33 17.60 19.86
CA PRO A 131 -11.56 16.85 20.05
C PRO A 131 -11.88 15.94 18.85
N GLY A 132 -12.55 14.82 19.11
CA GLY A 132 -12.80 13.81 18.08
C GLY A 132 -13.70 14.28 16.94
N HIS A 133 -14.64 15.19 17.21
CA HIS A 133 -15.44 15.80 16.15
C HIS A 133 -14.60 16.64 15.17
N GLN A 134 -13.51 17.27 15.63
CA GLN A 134 -12.59 18.01 14.75
C GLN A 134 -11.73 17.04 13.92
N VAL A 135 -11.25 15.96 14.54
CA VAL A 135 -10.52 14.90 13.81
C VAL A 135 -11.42 14.22 12.77
N LYS A 136 -12.70 13.96 13.08
CA LYS A 136 -13.71 13.52 12.09
C LYS A 136 -13.84 14.52 10.94
N ALA A 137 -13.92 15.83 11.23
CA ALA A 137 -14.04 16.86 10.20
C ALA A 137 -12.81 16.91 9.28
N TYR A 138 -11.60 16.75 9.81
CA TYR A 138 -10.38 16.63 9.00
C TYR A 138 -10.38 15.37 8.12
N ILE A 139 -10.82 14.21 8.63
CA ILE A 139 -10.93 12.99 7.82
C ILE A 139 -12.00 13.16 6.72
N ALA A 140 -13.12 13.81 7.03
CA ALA A 140 -14.18 14.14 6.07
C ALA A 140 -13.75 15.14 4.97
N GLN A 141 -12.64 15.86 5.14
CA GLN A 141 -12.03 16.71 4.09
C GLN A 141 -11.17 15.92 3.09
N GLY A 142 -11.19 14.58 3.14
CA GLY A 142 -10.41 13.78 2.19
C GLY A 142 -8.97 13.52 2.65
N ILE A 143 -8.71 13.47 3.96
CA ILE A 143 -7.37 13.23 4.52
C ILE A 143 -7.11 11.76 4.85
N SER A 144 -6.02 11.18 4.33
CA SER A 144 -5.57 9.81 4.60
C SER A 144 -4.18 9.75 5.24
N GLY A 145 -4.01 8.95 6.29
CA GLY A 145 -2.69 8.57 6.81
C GLY A 145 -2.07 7.42 6.01
N ILE A 146 -0.79 7.51 5.68
CA ILE A 146 -0.02 6.45 5.00
C ILE A 146 1.35 6.32 5.67
N THR A 147 1.77 5.08 5.89
CA THR A 147 3.17 4.73 6.20
C THR A 147 3.69 3.90 5.04
N GLU A 148 4.53 4.48 4.17
CA GLU A 148 5.12 3.77 3.04
C GLU A 148 6.56 3.33 3.40
N ASN A 149 6.66 2.31 4.26
CA ASN A 149 7.93 1.59 4.44
C ASN A 149 8.10 0.65 3.26
N VAL A 150 8.58 1.17 2.13
CA VAL A 150 8.77 0.41 0.90
C VAL A 150 10.11 -0.32 0.94
N VAL A 151 10.08 -1.64 0.79
CA VAL A 151 11.27 -2.44 0.50
C VAL A 151 11.07 -3.11 -0.86
N SER A 152 12.00 -2.90 -1.78
CA SER A 152 11.99 -3.56 -3.10
C SER A 152 12.84 -4.83 -3.07
N TYR A 153 12.25 -5.98 -3.35
CA TYR A 153 12.98 -7.22 -3.65
C TYR A 153 12.97 -7.47 -5.16
N GLN A 154 14.09 -7.98 -5.69
CA GLN A 154 14.26 -8.23 -7.12
C GLN A 154 14.57 -9.69 -7.41
N ARG A 155 14.01 -10.22 -8.50
CA ARG A 155 14.27 -11.58 -8.98
C ARG A 155 14.14 -11.68 -10.50
N ASP A 156 15.02 -12.44 -11.14
CA ASP A 156 14.88 -12.76 -12.55
C ASP A 156 13.80 -13.84 -12.77
N LEU A 157 12.94 -13.61 -13.76
CA LEU A 157 11.85 -14.50 -14.12
C LEU A 157 11.65 -14.51 -15.64
N GLN A 158 12.03 -15.60 -16.30
CA GLN A 158 11.87 -15.81 -17.75
C GLN A 158 12.39 -14.66 -18.65
N GLY A 159 13.48 -14.01 -18.25
CA GLY A 159 14.10 -12.89 -18.99
C GLY A 159 13.59 -11.50 -18.60
N TYR A 160 12.59 -11.42 -17.72
CA TYR A 160 12.14 -10.19 -17.06
C TYR A 160 12.72 -10.08 -15.65
N CYS A 161 12.83 -8.87 -15.14
CA CYS A 161 13.16 -8.65 -13.72
C CYS A 161 11.87 -8.30 -12.96
N LEU A 162 11.47 -9.15 -12.03
CA LEU A 162 10.40 -8.86 -11.08
C LEU A 162 10.91 -7.94 -9.98
N VAL A 163 10.13 -6.91 -9.64
CA VAL A 163 10.41 -5.99 -8.53
C VAL A 163 9.20 -5.95 -7.60
N THR A 164 9.29 -6.67 -6.49
CA THR A 164 8.25 -6.70 -5.46
C THR A 164 8.40 -5.52 -4.52
N HIS A 165 7.39 -4.67 -4.41
CA HIS A 165 7.35 -3.57 -3.44
C HIS A 165 6.49 -3.97 -2.24
N PHE A 166 7.14 -4.25 -1.11
CA PHE A 166 6.45 -4.50 0.16
C PHE A 166 6.05 -3.19 0.79
N VAL A 167 4.77 -3.04 1.13
CA VAL A 167 4.25 -1.84 1.77
C VAL A 167 3.55 -2.22 3.07
N ILE A 168 4.18 -1.87 4.19
CA ILE A 168 3.65 -2.08 5.53
C ILE A 168 2.69 -0.93 5.86
N ALA A 169 1.38 -1.15 5.72
CA ALA A 169 0.36 -0.17 6.07
C ALA A 169 0.13 -0.12 7.59
N ALA A 170 0.09 1.08 8.18
CA ALA A 170 -0.07 1.26 9.64
C ALA A 170 -1.18 2.26 10.01
N GLU A 171 -2.21 1.74 10.70
CA GLU A 171 -3.27 2.41 11.49
C GLU A 171 -4.08 3.56 10.79
N PRO A 172 -5.09 4.18 11.46
CA PRO A 172 -6.42 3.61 11.66
C PRO A 172 -7.52 4.38 10.90
N ASN A 173 -7.17 5.35 10.04
CA ASN A 173 -8.11 6.29 9.42
C ASN A 173 -8.25 6.07 7.90
N VAL A 174 -8.31 4.79 7.49
CA VAL A 174 -8.42 4.41 6.09
C VAL A 174 -9.90 4.21 5.76
N ASP A 175 -10.55 5.26 5.26
CA ASP A 175 -11.96 5.22 4.84
C ASP A 175 -12.15 5.76 3.41
N ILE A 176 -11.39 6.80 3.06
CA ILE A 176 -11.53 7.52 1.77
C ILE A 176 -10.62 7.00 0.65
N ASN A 177 -9.31 6.86 0.92
CA ASN A 177 -8.30 6.43 -0.04
C ASN A 177 -8.07 4.91 -0.01
N LEU A 178 -9.01 4.15 0.58
CA LEU A 178 -9.09 2.69 0.41
C LEU A 178 -9.13 2.32 -1.08
N LYS A 179 -9.78 3.16 -1.92
CA LYS A 179 -9.82 2.97 -3.37
C LYS A 179 -8.45 3.12 -4.01
N THR A 180 -7.69 4.16 -3.68
CA THR A 180 -6.31 4.37 -4.17
C THR A 180 -5.36 3.29 -3.66
N ILE A 181 -5.47 2.92 -2.38
CA ILE A 181 -4.63 1.89 -1.76
C ILE A 181 -4.91 0.53 -2.39
N PHE A 182 -6.16 0.07 -2.43
CA PHE A 182 -6.49 -1.27 -2.95
C PHE A 182 -6.50 -1.34 -4.48
N GLY A 183 -6.87 -0.27 -5.18
CA GLY A 183 -6.99 -0.25 -6.64
C GLY A 183 -5.67 -0.39 -7.41
N ARG A 184 -4.53 -0.31 -6.73
CA ARG A 184 -3.18 -0.55 -7.29
C ARG A 184 -2.38 -1.58 -6.47
N VAL A 185 -3.07 -2.44 -5.73
CA VAL A 185 -2.46 -3.56 -4.99
C VAL A 185 -2.67 -4.85 -5.76
N THR A 186 -1.66 -5.70 -5.73
CA THR A 186 -1.63 -6.99 -6.44
C THR A 186 -2.00 -8.12 -5.48
N ALA A 187 -1.39 -8.12 -4.29
CA ALA A 187 -1.64 -9.11 -3.26
C ALA A 187 -1.63 -8.49 -1.86
N CYS A 188 -2.31 -9.14 -0.91
CA CYS A 188 -2.24 -8.77 0.49
C CYS A 188 -1.96 -9.98 1.37
N ILE A 189 -0.89 -9.90 2.18
CA ILE A 189 -0.63 -10.84 3.28
C ILE A 189 -1.28 -10.26 4.54
N PHE A 190 -2.23 -10.99 5.09
CA PHE A 190 -3.16 -10.51 6.10
C PHE A 190 -3.25 -11.46 7.29
N VAL A 191 -2.88 -11.01 8.50
CA VAL A 191 -3.08 -11.79 9.73
C VAL A 191 -4.39 -11.41 10.40
N ASN A 192 -5.32 -12.36 10.57
CA ASN A 192 -6.51 -12.09 11.37
C ASN A 192 -6.21 -12.19 12.87
N ILE A 193 -5.61 -11.15 13.43
CA ILE A 193 -5.46 -11.03 14.89
C ILE A 193 -6.63 -10.20 15.44
N LEU A 194 -7.73 -10.87 15.79
CA LEU A 194 -8.66 -10.31 16.77
C LEU A 194 -7.99 -10.34 18.16
N GLU A 195 -7.27 -9.27 18.47
CA GLU A 195 -6.96 -8.91 19.85
C GLU A 195 -8.16 -8.22 20.50
N LYS A 196 -8.26 -8.35 21.82
CA LYS A 196 -9.24 -7.61 22.65
C LYS A 196 -9.00 -6.08 22.63
N SER A 197 -7.89 -5.64 22.06
CA SER A 197 -7.53 -4.24 21.81
C SER A 197 -7.51 -3.98 20.30
N GLY A 198 -8.24 -2.94 19.87
CA GLY A 198 -8.66 -2.73 18.48
C GLY A 198 -7.57 -2.18 17.56
N TRP A 199 -6.52 -2.99 17.32
CA TRP A 199 -5.30 -2.63 16.60
C TRP A 199 -5.34 -2.75 15.09
N ASN A 200 -6.19 -3.64 14.56
CA ASN A 200 -6.02 -4.13 13.21
C ASN A 200 -7.17 -3.72 12.31
N LEU A 201 -6.84 -3.32 11.08
CA LEU A 201 -7.74 -3.43 9.93
C LEU A 201 -8.25 -4.87 9.91
N SER A 202 -9.54 -5.07 10.10
CA SER A 202 -10.18 -6.39 10.04
C SER A 202 -11.09 -6.36 8.83
N LEU A 203 -10.85 -7.24 7.86
CA LEU A 203 -11.47 -7.16 6.53
C LEU A 203 -13.00 -7.21 6.58
N CYS A 204 -13.59 -7.92 7.55
CA CYS A 204 -15.04 -7.91 7.80
C CYS A 204 -15.62 -6.53 8.13
N ARG A 205 -14.81 -5.54 8.55
CA ARG A 205 -15.28 -4.15 8.72
C ARG A 205 -15.63 -3.46 7.39
N PHE A 206 -15.14 -3.98 6.27
CA PHE A 206 -15.56 -3.55 4.95
C PHE A 206 -16.92 -4.13 4.53
N GLU A 207 -17.60 -4.95 5.34
CA GLU A 207 -18.96 -5.43 5.06
C GLU A 207 -19.97 -4.31 4.77
N HIS A 208 -19.73 -3.09 5.26
CA HIS A 208 -20.57 -1.90 5.04
C HIS A 208 -20.02 -0.95 3.94
N ARG A 209 -19.02 -1.40 3.16
CA ARG A 209 -18.35 -0.63 2.10
C ARG A 209 -18.38 -1.41 0.78
N ASP A 210 -19.58 -1.62 0.27
CA ASP A 210 -19.87 -2.27 -1.01
C ASP A 210 -19.18 -1.57 -2.19
N ASP A 211 -19.03 -0.25 -2.11
CA ASP A 211 -18.28 0.59 -3.05
C ASP A 211 -16.78 0.24 -3.20
N LEU A 212 -16.25 -0.64 -2.34
CA LEU A 212 -14.88 -1.16 -2.42
C LEU A 212 -14.81 -2.60 -2.94
N TYR A 213 -15.92 -3.34 -2.97
CA TYR A 213 -15.92 -4.77 -3.33
C TYR A 213 -15.27 -5.06 -4.69
N PRO A 214 -15.50 -4.27 -5.76
CA PRO A 214 -14.85 -4.51 -7.05
C PRO A 214 -13.31 -4.42 -7.00
N LEU A 215 -12.76 -3.59 -6.11
CA LEU A 215 -11.31 -3.45 -5.95
C LEU A 215 -10.75 -4.55 -5.06
N LEU A 216 -11.42 -4.84 -3.93
CA LEU A 216 -11.04 -5.90 -2.99
C LEU A 216 -11.07 -7.28 -3.65
N LYS A 217 -11.98 -7.50 -4.60
CA LYS A 217 -12.08 -8.74 -5.38
C LYS A 217 -10.85 -9.03 -6.25
N ASN A 218 -10.19 -7.98 -6.75
CA ASN A 218 -9.06 -8.10 -7.68
C ASN A 218 -7.70 -8.23 -6.97
N ILE A 219 -7.70 -8.34 -5.63
CA ILE A 219 -6.50 -8.57 -4.82
C ILE A 219 -6.40 -10.06 -4.51
N CYS A 220 -5.21 -10.65 -4.66
CA CYS A 220 -4.95 -11.99 -4.16
C CYS A 220 -4.71 -11.96 -2.64
N TRP A 221 -5.59 -12.59 -1.86
CA TRP A 221 -5.54 -12.56 -0.40
C TRP A 221 -4.84 -13.78 0.19
N TYR A 222 -3.79 -13.55 0.98
CA TYR A 222 -3.11 -14.58 1.76
C TYR A 222 -3.48 -14.39 3.24
N VAL A 223 -4.47 -15.14 3.70
CA VAL A 223 -5.05 -15.03 5.04
C VAL A 223 -4.30 -15.96 5.98
N LEU A 224 -3.61 -15.40 6.97
CA LEU A 224 -2.90 -16.18 7.98
C LEU A 224 -3.86 -16.55 9.13
N ASP A 225 -4.05 -17.85 9.32
CA ASP A 225 -5.00 -18.47 10.25
C ASP A 225 -4.53 -18.34 11.71
N ALA A 226 -4.74 -17.15 12.29
CA ALA A 226 -4.37 -16.84 13.66
C ALA A 226 -5.56 -16.90 14.64
N ARG A 227 -6.67 -16.21 14.33
CA ARG A 227 -7.90 -16.19 15.15
C ARG A 227 -9.13 -15.87 14.32
N GLN A 228 -10.23 -16.58 14.57
CA GLN A 228 -11.54 -16.38 13.92
C GLN A 228 -11.43 -16.16 12.39
N PRO A 229 -10.68 -17.00 11.65
CA PRO A 229 -10.51 -16.85 10.20
C PRO A 229 -11.86 -16.86 9.47
N GLU A 230 -12.86 -17.57 10.01
CA GLU A 230 -14.18 -17.76 9.41
C GLU A 230 -14.84 -16.43 9.02
N LYS A 231 -14.79 -15.39 9.86
CA LYS A 231 -15.44 -14.10 9.55
C LYS A 231 -14.81 -13.37 8.36
N ILE A 232 -13.53 -13.60 8.10
CA ILE A 232 -12.81 -13.00 6.98
C ILE A 232 -12.95 -13.88 5.74
N ILE A 233 -12.93 -15.19 5.91
CA ILE A 233 -13.27 -16.15 4.85
C ILE A 233 -14.69 -15.89 4.33
N ASP A 234 -15.68 -15.80 5.20
CA ASP A 234 -17.09 -15.51 4.87
C ASP A 234 -17.22 -14.17 4.11
N PHE A 235 -16.49 -13.13 4.54
CA PHE A 235 -16.46 -11.84 3.85
C PHE A 235 -15.81 -11.92 2.47
N LEU A 236 -14.64 -12.57 2.35
CA LEU A 236 -13.93 -12.72 1.07
C LEU A 236 -14.72 -13.58 0.09
N GLN A 237 -15.37 -14.64 0.56
CA GLN A 237 -16.31 -15.47 -0.20
C GLN A 237 -17.54 -14.67 -0.63
N LYS A 238 -18.15 -13.86 0.26
CA LYS A 238 -19.30 -12.99 -0.05
C LYS A 238 -19.00 -12.02 -1.19
N ILE A 239 -17.80 -11.45 -1.25
CA ILE A 239 -17.39 -10.54 -2.35
C ILE A 239 -16.82 -11.29 -3.57
N GLY A 240 -16.66 -12.61 -3.47
CA GLY A 240 -16.09 -13.46 -4.51
C GLY A 240 -14.61 -13.17 -4.82
N ALA A 241 -13.83 -12.80 -3.81
CA ALA A 241 -12.39 -12.57 -3.93
C ALA A 241 -11.60 -13.88 -3.89
N ASP A 242 -10.51 -13.95 -4.63
CA ASP A 242 -9.57 -15.08 -4.57
C ASP A 242 -8.72 -15.00 -3.29
N PHE A 243 -8.75 -16.05 -2.48
CA PHE A 243 -7.99 -16.11 -1.24
C PHE A 243 -7.40 -17.50 -0.96
N LYS A 244 -6.28 -17.51 -0.27
CA LYS A 244 -5.62 -18.70 0.29
C LYS A 244 -5.56 -18.57 1.80
N LEU A 245 -5.98 -19.61 2.51
CA LEU A 245 -5.75 -19.76 3.94
C LEU A 245 -4.39 -20.41 4.17
N MET A 246 -3.56 -19.83 5.04
CA MET A 246 -2.24 -20.32 5.42
C MET A 246 -2.18 -20.50 6.94
N GLN A 247 -1.49 -21.53 7.44
CA GLN A 247 -1.35 -21.73 8.88
C GLN A 247 -0.49 -20.62 9.50
N TYR A 248 -0.95 -19.98 10.57
CA TYR A 248 -0.12 -19.01 11.30
C TYR A 248 0.96 -19.72 12.13
N ALA A 249 2.21 -19.63 11.68
CA ALA A 249 3.40 -20.21 12.31
C ALA A 249 4.06 -19.29 13.36
N GLY A 250 3.56 -18.06 13.56
CA GLY A 250 4.13 -17.06 14.48
C GLY A 250 4.62 -15.78 13.78
N LYS A 251 5.24 -14.87 14.55
CA LYS A 251 5.67 -13.55 14.06
C LYS A 251 7.08 -13.50 13.45
N GLU A 252 7.92 -14.46 13.81
CA GLU A 252 9.30 -14.57 13.31
C GLU A 252 9.38 -15.45 12.04
N HIS A 253 8.22 -15.80 11.47
CA HIS A 253 8.10 -16.67 10.30
C HIS A 253 8.01 -15.86 9.02
N ASP A 254 8.80 -16.23 8.02
CA ASP A 254 8.87 -15.52 6.75
C ASP A 254 7.78 -16.01 5.76
N TYR A 255 6.53 -15.59 5.99
CA TYR A 255 5.40 -15.90 5.11
C TYR A 255 5.60 -15.43 3.68
N LEU A 256 6.46 -14.45 3.45
CA LEU A 256 6.75 -13.96 2.11
C LEU A 256 7.42 -15.05 1.26
N GLN A 257 8.34 -15.86 1.83
CA GLN A 257 8.98 -16.95 1.09
C GLN A 257 7.99 -18.05 0.67
N GLU A 258 6.91 -18.27 1.43
CA GLU A 258 5.84 -19.19 1.05
C GLU A 258 4.99 -18.64 -0.10
N VAL A 259 4.73 -17.32 -0.08
CA VAL A 259 3.82 -16.65 -1.01
C VAL A 259 4.49 -16.28 -2.34
N LEU A 260 5.80 -16.01 -2.35
CA LEU A 260 6.55 -15.56 -3.53
C LEU A 260 6.38 -16.47 -4.77
N PRO A 261 6.52 -17.81 -4.69
CA PRO A 261 6.37 -18.69 -5.85
C PRO A 261 4.97 -18.65 -6.48
N GLU A 262 3.93 -18.42 -5.67
CA GLU A 262 2.55 -18.32 -6.15
C GLU A 262 2.32 -16.98 -6.85
N ILE A 263 2.86 -15.89 -6.31
CA ILE A 263 2.82 -14.58 -6.97
C ILE A 263 3.63 -14.59 -8.27
N GLU A 264 4.81 -15.22 -8.30
CA GLU A 264 5.60 -15.44 -9.52
C GLU A 264 4.79 -16.23 -10.57
N THR A 265 4.11 -17.30 -10.17
CA THR A 265 3.24 -18.11 -11.05
C THR A 265 2.08 -17.28 -11.60
N MET A 266 1.37 -16.54 -10.74
CA MET A 266 0.28 -15.65 -11.14
C MET A 266 0.76 -14.56 -12.13
N ILE A 267 1.95 -13.98 -11.91
CA ILE A 267 2.53 -13.01 -12.85
C ILE A 267 2.83 -13.68 -14.20
N LEU A 268 3.42 -14.89 -14.22
CA LEU A 268 3.61 -15.64 -15.47
C LEU A 268 2.29 -15.95 -16.20
N GLU A 269 1.24 -16.30 -15.46
CA GLU A 269 -0.08 -16.53 -16.03
C GLU A 269 -0.71 -15.26 -16.60
N ILE A 270 -0.48 -14.10 -16.01
CA ILE A 270 -0.90 -12.80 -16.56
C ILE A 270 -0.10 -12.51 -17.83
N LEU A 271 1.23 -12.65 -17.79
CA LEU A 271 2.11 -12.35 -18.91
C LEU A 271 1.88 -13.27 -20.12
N SER A 272 1.55 -14.54 -19.90
CA SER A 272 1.27 -15.49 -20.99
C SER A 272 -0.06 -15.25 -21.73
N ARG A 273 -0.86 -14.28 -21.29
CA ARG A 273 -2.09 -13.83 -21.96
C ARG A 273 -1.86 -12.65 -22.92
N PHE A 274 -0.63 -12.15 -23.02
CA PHE A 274 -0.20 -11.04 -23.88
C PHE A 274 0.89 -11.49 -24.87
#